data_AF-A0A2N9N6J3-F1
#
_entry.id   AF-A0A2N9N6J3-F1
#
_cell.length_a   1.000
_cell.length_b   1.000
_cell.length_c   1.000
_cell.angle_alpha   90.00
_cell.angle_beta   90.00
_cell.angle_gamma   90.00
#
_symmetry.space_group_name_H-M   'P 1'
#
loop_
_entity.id
_entity.type
_entity.pdbx_description
1 polymer ?
#
loop_
_entity_poly.entity_id
_entity_poly.type
_entity_poly.pdbx_seq_one_letter_code
_entity_poly.pdbx_strand_id
1 'polypeptide(L)'
;MVILPYWQARHPDHYRCCEMGFEACFLAGLKKLDEYTEPHRPQKILYASLYADVKPSFIVDISAQFERRMNALLSYTSQYGATEEGAALFPDEGEIRGRLGAIARFYGNQIGVKYGEPFVVKEAIQIDDIVAMPVRSI
;
A
#
# COMPACT_ATOMS: atom_id res chain seq x y z
N MET A 1 10.03 9.99 0.30
CA MET A 1 9.24 8.92 0.95
C MET A 1 9.20 7.73 -0.01
N VAL A 2 9.24 6.50 0.49
CA VAL A 2 9.17 5.27 -0.31
C VAL A 2 8.03 4.39 0.23
N ILE A 3 7.29 3.73 -0.65
CA ILE A 3 6.27 2.74 -0.28
C ILE A 3 6.72 1.38 -0.82
N LEU A 4 6.80 0.39 0.05
CA LEU A 4 7.20 -0.99 -0.26
C LEU A 4 6.03 -1.95 -0.03
N PRO A 5 6.01 -3.13 -0.64
CA PRO A 5 5.13 -4.20 -0.20
C PRO A 5 5.40 -4.58 1.26
N TYR A 6 4.40 -5.09 1.97
CA TYR A 6 4.62 -5.64 3.31
C TYR A 6 5.59 -6.83 3.28
N TRP A 7 6.42 -6.97 4.31
CA TRP A 7 7.50 -7.96 4.40
C TRP A 7 7.03 -9.40 4.61
N GLN A 8 5.72 -9.65 4.68
CA GLN A 8 5.13 -10.98 4.62
C GLN A 8 4.07 -11.00 3.51
N ALA A 9 4.19 -11.95 2.61
CA ALA A 9 3.26 -12.08 1.50
C ALA A 9 3.24 -13.52 1.01
N ARG A 10 2.11 -13.93 0.42
CA ARG A 10 2.01 -15.23 -0.25
C ARG A 10 2.96 -15.34 -1.45
N HIS A 11 3.16 -14.24 -2.18
CA HIS A 11 4.05 -14.22 -3.35
C HIS A 11 5.47 -13.84 -2.92
N PRO A 12 6.49 -14.66 -3.24
CA PRO A 12 7.85 -14.43 -2.77
C PRO A 12 8.44 -13.10 -3.22
N ASP A 13 8.14 -12.68 -4.45
CA ASP A 13 8.62 -11.42 -5.01
C ASP A 13 8.22 -10.21 -4.17
N HIS A 14 7.08 -10.24 -3.49
CA HIS A 14 6.63 -9.11 -2.69
C HIS A 14 7.54 -8.89 -1.48
N TYR A 15 7.82 -9.94 -0.69
CA TYR A 15 8.68 -9.77 0.47
C TYR A 15 10.15 -9.59 0.09
N ARG A 16 10.61 -10.17 -1.04
CA ARG A 16 11.96 -9.90 -1.58
C ARG A 16 12.12 -8.47 -2.08
N CYS A 17 11.11 -7.94 -2.76
CA CYS A 17 11.06 -6.52 -3.15
C CYS A 17 11.14 -5.61 -1.93
N CYS A 18 10.42 -5.95 -0.85
CA CYS A 18 10.50 -5.24 0.41
C CYS A 18 11.91 -5.23 1.02
N GLU A 19 12.57 -6.40 1.10
CA GLU A 19 13.95 -6.51 1.61
C GLU A 19 14.91 -5.62 0.79
N MET A 20 14.95 -5.83 -0.53
CA MET A 20 15.84 -5.08 -1.42
C MET A 20 15.55 -3.58 -1.38
N GLY A 21 14.27 -3.19 -1.39
CA GLY A 21 13.86 -1.79 -1.34
C GLY A 21 14.27 -1.10 -0.05
N PHE A 22 14.17 -1.79 1.10
CA PHE A 22 14.60 -1.25 2.38
C PHE A 22 16.12 -1.08 2.44
N GLU A 23 16.88 -2.11 2.00
CA GLU A 23 18.34 -2.04 1.92
C GLU A 23 18.79 -0.92 0.98
N ALA A 24 18.16 -0.79 -0.19
CA ALA A 24 18.41 0.29 -1.13
C ALA A 24 18.16 1.67 -0.50
N CYS A 25 17.09 1.85 0.27
CA CYS A 25 16.84 3.11 0.99
C CYS A 25 17.94 3.44 2.00
N PHE A 26 18.49 2.42 2.67
CA PHE A 26 19.60 2.61 3.62
C PHE A 26 20.88 3.01 2.89
N LEU A 27 21.20 2.28 1.82
CA LEU A 27 22.38 2.43 0.98
C LEU A 27 22.38 3.78 0.24
N ALA A 28 21.24 4.22 -0.28
CA ALA A 28 21.11 5.50 -0.99
C ALA A 28 21.52 6.73 -0.14
N GLY A 29 21.47 6.60 1.19
CA GLY A 29 21.93 7.66 2.11
C GLY A 29 23.41 7.60 2.47
N LEU A 30 24.22 6.75 1.83
CA LEU A 30 25.65 6.59 2.13
C LEU A 30 26.53 7.37 1.15
N LYS A 31 27.21 8.40 1.64
CA LYS A 31 28.13 9.23 0.85
C LYS A 31 29.29 8.48 0.19
N LYS A 32 29.68 7.32 0.73
CA LYS A 32 30.84 6.55 0.25
C LYS A 32 30.45 5.41 -0.70
N LEU A 33 29.15 5.23 -0.99
CA LEU A 33 28.69 4.10 -1.80
C LEU A 33 28.89 4.36 -3.29
N ASP A 34 28.58 5.58 -3.73
CA ASP A 34 28.70 6.03 -5.11
C ASP A 34 29.18 7.49 -5.09
N GLU A 35 30.23 7.77 -5.85
CA GLU A 35 30.83 9.11 -5.96
C GLU A 35 30.13 9.98 -7.00
N TYR A 36 29.30 9.38 -7.87
CA TYR A 36 28.63 10.06 -8.97
C TYR A 36 27.19 10.49 -8.63
N THR A 37 26.63 10.02 -7.52
CA THR A 37 25.28 10.37 -7.09
C THR A 37 25.25 11.05 -5.73
N GLU A 38 24.41 12.08 -5.61
CA GLU A 38 24.19 12.75 -4.33
C GLU A 38 23.42 11.83 -3.37
N PRO A 39 23.90 11.64 -2.13
CA PRO A 39 23.24 10.78 -1.17
C PRO A 39 21.83 11.27 -0.83
N HIS A 40 20.87 10.37 -0.90
CA HIS A 40 19.49 10.63 -0.53
C HIS A 40 18.99 9.56 0.43
N ARG A 41 18.70 9.96 1.67
CA ARG A 41 18.02 9.10 2.65
C ARG A 41 16.52 9.45 2.65
N PRO A 42 15.64 8.55 2.19
CA PRO A 42 14.21 8.79 2.30
C PRO A 42 13.81 9.02 3.76
N GLN A 43 13.08 10.09 4.02
CA GLN A 43 12.63 10.43 5.38
C GLN A 43 11.66 9.38 5.97
N LYS A 44 10.87 8.70 5.13
CA LYS A 44 9.87 7.72 5.56
C LYS A 44 9.76 6.58 4.57
N ILE A 45 9.65 5.37 5.11
CA ILE A 45 9.33 4.13 4.39
C ILE A 45 7.99 3.64 4.94
N LEU A 46 7.03 3.39 4.05
CA LEU A 46 5.71 2.84 4.38
C LEU A 46 5.56 1.46 3.74
N TYR A 47 4.74 0.61 4.35
CA TYR A 47 4.51 -0.74 3.86
C TYR A 47 3.04 -0.94 3.50
N ALA A 48 2.75 -1.20 2.23
CA ALA A 48 1.42 -1.48 1.73
C ALA A 48 1.03 -2.92 2.08
N SER A 49 -0.04 -3.10 2.85
CA SER A 49 -0.43 -4.39 3.45
C SER A 49 -1.65 -5.05 2.80
N LEU A 50 -1.99 -4.69 1.55
CA LEU A 50 -3.28 -4.98 0.89
C LEU A 50 -3.71 -6.47 0.86
N TYR A 51 -2.83 -7.42 1.19
CA TYR A 51 -3.13 -8.86 1.28
C TYR A 51 -2.46 -9.57 2.46
N ALA A 52 -1.92 -8.81 3.41
CA ALA A 52 -1.30 -9.35 4.60
C ALA A 52 -2.31 -9.39 5.73
N ASP A 53 -2.33 -10.49 6.48
CA ASP A 53 -3.09 -10.58 7.73
C ASP A 53 -2.31 -9.87 8.84
N VAL A 54 -2.39 -8.53 8.82
CA VAL A 54 -1.67 -7.65 9.73
C VAL A 54 -2.55 -6.46 10.10
N LYS A 55 -2.54 -6.10 11.38
CA LYS A 55 -3.20 -4.87 11.83
C LYS A 55 -2.46 -3.66 11.23
N PRO A 56 -3.15 -2.73 10.54
CA PRO A 56 -2.51 -1.53 10.02
C PRO A 56 -1.99 -0.65 11.16
N SER A 57 -0.87 0.02 10.92
CA SER A 57 -0.37 1.07 11.81
C SER A 57 -1.21 2.35 11.66
N PHE A 58 -1.68 2.64 10.44
CA PHE A 58 -2.62 3.72 10.16
C PHE A 58 -3.38 3.42 8.85
N ILE A 59 -4.46 4.16 8.63
CA ILE A 59 -5.31 4.06 7.44
C ILE A 59 -5.45 5.46 6.84
N VAL A 60 -5.35 5.56 5.53
CA VAL A 60 -5.53 6.82 4.79
C VAL A 60 -6.93 6.84 4.16
N ASP A 61 -7.68 7.91 4.37
CA ASP A 61 -8.94 8.13 3.64
C ASP A 61 -8.64 8.35 2.15
N ILE A 62 -9.11 7.41 1.32
CA ILE A 62 -8.98 7.45 -0.14
C ILE A 62 -10.34 7.62 -0.81
N SER A 63 -11.37 8.07 -0.08
CA SER A 63 -12.75 8.15 -0.58
C SER A 63 -12.87 8.98 -1.86
N ALA A 64 -12.13 10.09 -1.95
CA ALA A 64 -12.12 10.95 -3.13
C ALA A 64 -11.26 10.39 -4.29
N GLN A 65 -10.35 9.46 -4.01
CA GLN A 65 -9.38 8.92 -4.96
C GLN A 65 -9.73 7.50 -5.44
N PHE A 66 -10.72 6.86 -4.82
CA PHE A 66 -11.05 5.46 -5.05
C PHE A 66 -11.35 5.15 -6.52
N GLU A 67 -12.15 5.96 -7.21
CA GLU A 67 -12.45 5.73 -8.64
C GLU A 67 -11.20 5.87 -9.51
N ARG A 68 -10.32 6.84 -9.22
CA ARG A 68 -9.03 6.99 -9.92
C ARG A 68 -8.13 5.79 -9.69
N ARG A 69 -8.11 5.25 -8.47
CA ARG A 69 -7.38 4.02 -8.11
C ARG A 69 -7.90 2.82 -8.90
N MET A 70 -9.23 2.67 -9.00
CA MET A 70 -9.83 1.59 -9.79
C MET A 70 -9.50 1.73 -11.28
N ASN A 71 -9.58 2.94 -11.84
CA ASN A 71 -9.22 3.17 -13.25
C ASN A 71 -7.75 2.86 -13.54
N ALA A 72 -6.83 3.22 -12.63
CA ALA A 72 -5.41 2.88 -12.75
C ALA A 72 -5.13 1.38 -12.67
N LEU A 73 -5.92 0.63 -11.90
CA LEU A 73 -5.82 -0.82 -11.87
C LEU A 73 -6.33 -1.44 -13.16
N LEU A 74 -7.48 -0.97 -13.66
CA LEU A 74 -8.12 -1.53 -14.84
C LEU A 74 -7.41 -1.16 -16.15
N SER A 75 -6.47 -0.22 -16.13
CA SER A 75 -5.60 0.03 -17.29
C SER A 75 -4.62 -1.11 -17.59
N TYR A 76 -4.39 -2.04 -16.66
CA TYR A 76 -3.60 -3.25 -16.89
C TYR A 76 -4.45 -4.31 -17.62
N THR A 77 -4.82 -4.03 -18.86
CA THR A 77 -5.75 -4.83 -19.67
C THR A 77 -5.32 -6.28 -19.87
N SER A 78 -4.01 -6.56 -19.89
CA SER A 78 -3.49 -7.94 -19.98
C SER A 78 -3.65 -8.76 -18.69
N GLN A 79 -3.86 -8.10 -17.56
CA GLN A 79 -4.02 -8.73 -16.24
C GLN A 79 -5.50 -8.79 -15.79
N TYR A 80 -6.31 -7.82 -16.23
CA TYR A 80 -7.67 -7.61 -15.72
C TYR A 80 -8.71 -7.36 -16.82
N GLY A 81 -8.29 -7.30 -18.08
CA GLY A 81 -9.20 -7.22 -19.21
C GLY A 81 -9.72 -8.59 -19.61
N ALA A 82 -10.93 -8.63 -20.17
CA ALA A 82 -11.46 -9.82 -20.81
C ALA A 82 -10.67 -10.11 -22.10
N THR A 83 -9.67 -10.98 -22.03
CA THR A 83 -9.02 -11.55 -23.21
C THR A 83 -9.71 -12.86 -23.58
N GLU A 84 -10.00 -13.06 -24.87
CA GLU A 84 -10.70 -14.27 -25.38
C GLU A 84 -9.97 -15.58 -24.98
N GLU A 85 -8.65 -15.53 -24.78
CA GLU A 85 -7.82 -16.68 -24.43
C GLU A 85 -7.51 -16.80 -22.93
N GLY A 86 -7.95 -15.84 -22.10
CA GLY A 86 -7.61 -15.73 -20.67
C GLY A 86 -8.81 -15.60 -19.72
N ALA A 87 -10.04 -15.57 -20.24
CA ALA A 87 -11.27 -15.34 -19.47
C ALA A 87 -11.53 -16.33 -18.31
N ALA A 88 -10.86 -17.50 -18.30
CA ALA A 88 -10.94 -18.47 -17.21
C ALA A 88 -9.87 -18.25 -16.11
N LEU A 89 -8.83 -17.45 -16.38
CA LEU A 89 -7.66 -17.28 -15.50
C LEU A 89 -7.69 -15.98 -14.70
N PHE A 90 -8.45 -14.97 -15.15
CA PHE A 90 -8.50 -13.65 -14.52
C PHE A 90 -9.93 -13.28 -14.12
N PRO A 91 -10.13 -12.74 -12.90
CA PRO A 91 -11.45 -12.29 -12.45
C PRO A 91 -11.96 -11.14 -13.31
N ASP A 92 -13.27 -11.07 -13.53
CA ASP A 92 -13.87 -9.98 -14.30
C ASP A 92 -13.76 -8.62 -13.56
N GLU A 93 -13.93 -7.53 -14.30
CA GLU A 93 -13.84 -6.16 -13.79
C GLU A 93 -14.80 -5.89 -12.62
N GLY A 94 -16.00 -6.49 -12.65
CA GLY A 94 -16.99 -6.40 -11.59
C GLY A 94 -16.54 -7.10 -10.31
N GLU A 95 -15.96 -8.29 -10.42
CA GLU A 95 -15.38 -9.03 -9.30
C GLU A 95 -14.19 -8.27 -8.68
N ILE A 96 -13.29 -7.73 -9.51
CA ILE A 96 -12.16 -6.92 -9.04
C ILE A 96 -12.63 -5.69 -8.27
N ARG A 97 -13.62 -4.96 -8.83
CA ARG A 97 -14.26 -3.83 -8.15
C ARG A 97 -14.92 -4.24 -6.84
N GLY A 98 -15.66 -5.35 -6.84
CA GLY A 98 -16.33 -5.90 -5.66
C GLY A 98 -15.33 -6.22 -4.55
N ARG A 99 -14.28 -6.97 -4.88
CA ARG A 99 -13.25 -7.39 -3.92
C ARG A 99 -12.45 -6.22 -3.36
N LEU A 100 -11.89 -5.37 -4.21
CA LEU A 100 -11.07 -4.24 -3.76
C LEU A 100 -11.89 -3.14 -3.10
N GLY A 101 -13.13 -2.94 -3.57
CA GLY A 101 -14.10 -2.07 -2.93
C GLY A 101 -14.46 -2.55 -1.53
N ALA A 102 -14.68 -3.86 -1.33
CA ALA A 102 -14.94 -4.44 -0.02
C ALA A 102 -13.77 -4.25 0.95
N ILE A 103 -12.53 -4.49 0.49
CA ILE A 103 -11.32 -4.27 1.30
C ILE A 103 -11.20 -2.78 1.68
N ALA A 104 -11.33 -1.87 0.72
CA ALA A 104 -11.25 -0.44 1.00
C ALA A 104 -12.38 0.03 1.93
N ARG A 105 -13.58 -0.52 1.80
CA ARG A 105 -14.71 -0.27 2.71
C ARG A 105 -14.42 -0.74 4.13
N PHE A 106 -13.88 -1.95 4.27
CA PHE A 106 -13.53 -2.51 5.56
C PHE A 106 -12.58 -1.61 6.34
N TYR A 107 -11.51 -1.12 5.71
CA TYR A 107 -10.57 -0.21 6.35
C TYR A 107 -11.14 1.21 6.51
N GLY A 108 -11.95 1.68 5.56
CA GLY A 108 -12.64 2.97 5.68
C GLY A 108 -13.53 3.04 6.92
N ASN A 109 -14.29 1.97 7.18
CA ASN A 109 -15.16 1.87 8.34
C ASN A 109 -14.40 1.99 9.68
N GLN A 110 -13.15 1.51 9.75
CA GLN A 110 -12.34 1.60 10.97
C GLN A 110 -11.95 3.03 11.34
N ILE A 111 -11.96 3.96 10.38
CA ILE A 111 -11.68 5.39 10.61
C ILE A 111 -12.89 6.30 10.32
N GLY A 112 -14.07 5.72 10.10
CA GLY A 112 -15.31 6.47 9.88
C GLY A 112 -15.46 7.12 8.50
N VAL A 113 -14.77 6.61 7.47
CA VAL A 113 -14.82 7.15 6.09
C VAL A 113 -15.30 6.12 5.09
N LYS A 114 -15.56 6.55 3.84
CA LYS A 114 -16.15 5.67 2.82
C LYS A 114 -15.15 4.62 2.31
N TYR A 115 -13.91 4.98 2.01
CA TYR A 115 -12.87 4.06 1.59
C TYR A 115 -11.54 4.39 2.28
N GLY A 116 -10.88 3.38 2.83
CA GLY A 116 -9.58 3.51 3.50
C GLY A 116 -8.52 2.60 2.90
N GLU A 117 -7.28 3.06 2.85
CA GLU A 117 -6.12 2.27 2.44
C GLU A 117 -5.18 2.04 3.64
N PRO A 118 -4.93 0.78 4.04
CA PRO A 118 -4.11 0.45 5.20
C PRO A 118 -2.62 0.51 4.88
N PHE A 119 -1.83 1.00 5.84
CA PHE A 119 -0.37 0.95 5.80
C PHE A 119 0.21 0.49 7.13
N VAL A 120 1.38 -0.11 7.06
CA VAL A 120 2.20 -0.47 8.22
C VAL A 120 3.47 0.37 8.20
N VAL A 121 3.98 0.70 9.39
CA VAL A 121 5.32 1.26 9.63
C VAL A 121 6.03 0.46 10.70
N LYS A 122 7.37 0.46 10.67
CA LYS A 122 8.19 -0.19 11.70
C LYS A 122 8.47 0.72 12.88
N GLU A 123 8.51 2.03 12.65
CA GLU A 123 8.77 3.02 13.69
C GLU A 123 7.48 3.37 14.44
N ALA A 124 7.64 3.83 15.69
CA ALA A 124 6.53 4.42 16.44
C ALA A 124 6.01 5.69 15.74
N ILE A 125 4.71 5.95 15.88
CA ILE A 125 4.08 7.18 15.41
C ILE A 125 4.09 8.17 16.59
N GLN A 126 4.75 9.31 16.40
CA GLN A 126 4.68 10.42 17.34
C GLN A 126 3.26 11.02 17.30
N ILE A 127 2.67 11.24 18.47
CA ILE A 127 1.39 11.94 18.65
C ILE A 127 1.69 13.21 19.43
N ASP A 128 1.39 14.37 18.83
CA ASP A 128 1.65 15.67 19.45
C ASP A 128 0.62 16.00 20.54
N ASP A 129 -0.65 15.67 20.31
CA ASP A 129 -1.76 15.86 21.26
C ASP A 129 -2.72 14.65 21.22
N ILE A 130 -2.86 13.98 22.35
CA ILE A 130 -3.75 12.82 22.50
C ILE A 130 -5.23 13.17 22.38
N VAL A 131 -5.62 14.42 22.67
CA VAL A 131 -7.02 14.88 22.59
C VAL A 131 -7.42 15.12 21.13
N ALA A 132 -6.45 15.45 20.27
CA ALA A 132 -6.65 15.66 18.84
C ALA A 132 -6.65 14.35 18.02
N MET A 133 -6.49 13.19 18.66
CA MET A 133 -6.48 11.90 17.95
C MET A 133 -7.81 11.70 17.19
N PRO A 134 -7.75 11.51 15.86
CA PRO A 134 -8.94 11.21 15.10
C PRO A 134 -9.42 9.79 15.42
N VAL A 135 -10.70 9.53 15.12
CA VAL A 135 -11.39 8.25 15.35
C VAL A 135 -11.77 8.03 16.82
N ARG A 136 -13.08 7.91 17.07
CA ARG A 136 -13.61 7.63 18.41
C ARG A 136 -13.55 6.15 18.71
N SER A 137 -13.37 5.80 19.99
CA SER A 137 -13.51 4.42 20.45
C SER A 137 -14.97 3.96 20.50
N ILE A 138 -15.90 4.89 20.76
CA ILE A 138 -17.35 4.69 20.90
C ILE A 138 -18.09 5.90 20.31
#